data_AF-A0A7C5GVT0-F1
#
_entry.id   AF-A0A7C5GVT0-F1
#
_cell.length_a   1.000
_cell.length_b   1.000
_cell.length_c   1.000
_cell.angle_alpha   90.00
_cell.angle_beta   90.00
_cell.angle_gamma   90.00
#
_symmetry.space_group_name_H-M   'P 1'
#
loop_
_entity.id
_entity.type
_entity.pdbx_description
1 polymer ?
#
loop_
_entity_poly.entity_id
_entity_poly.type
_entity_poly.pdbx_seq_one_letter_code
_entity_poly.pdbx_strand_id
1 'polypeptide(L)'
;MEIKVLRERQKKPRFLKDHPSTLTLYIHEDEGRIVPQWARLTVYRPRGQEKLIDSADMTIAQDGLLSYELTAADNSQTGENYRAIIEYSNGTYTGAVILFYDVVLNRPAIVITHEDLVAELPQLSEGGWRHTGTAEDGSTTTIVDGALKGYPEGYFTGGMAHLVDRDETVKILGFDPESGTVTTEPLGSSVTSGERYILIRTFEREIERAFEKLEDRLLRAGIKPHLVMDPVDVRELHLYLSVAEVCKGLSSGKDDFWWHLWKEYERWAERLFETTTLKYDRSRNGYISGSEEVTRINIIKAVRE
;
A
#
# COMPACT_ATOMS: atom_id res chain seq x y z
N MET A 1 -21.93 -5.74 27.18
CA MET A 1 -21.88 -5.47 25.73
C MET A 1 -20.45 -5.73 25.30
N GLU A 2 -20.23 -6.80 24.53
CA GLU A 2 -18.91 -7.22 24.09
C GLU A 2 -18.62 -6.53 22.75
N ILE A 3 -17.76 -5.52 22.75
CA ILE A 3 -17.41 -4.79 21.53
C ILE A 3 -16.52 -5.68 20.68
N LYS A 4 -17.11 -6.27 19.64
CA LYS A 4 -16.39 -7.08 18.66
C LYS A 4 -15.72 -6.14 17.67
N VAL A 5 -14.48 -5.71 17.99
CA VAL A 5 -13.67 -4.91 17.07
C VAL A 5 -13.36 -5.78 15.84
N LEU A 6 -14.05 -5.51 14.73
CA LEU A 6 -13.72 -6.05 13.42
C LEU A 6 -12.32 -5.54 13.06
N ARG A 7 -11.30 -6.36 13.34
CA ARG A 7 -9.95 -6.13 12.86
C ARG A 7 -9.92 -6.42 11.37
N GLU A 8 -10.39 -5.46 10.59
CA GLU A 8 -9.82 -5.28 9.26
C GLU A 8 -8.30 -5.26 9.44
N ARG A 9 -7.55 -5.91 8.55
CA ARG A 9 -6.08 -6.01 8.65
C ARG A 9 -5.45 -4.64 8.36
N GLN A 10 -5.73 -3.63 9.17
CA GLN A 10 -5.04 -2.36 9.12
C GLN A 10 -3.58 -2.62 9.45
N LYS A 11 -2.73 -2.35 8.45
CA LYS A 11 -1.30 -2.35 8.62
C LYS A 11 -0.98 -1.37 9.76
N LYS A 12 -0.19 -1.84 10.72
CA LYS A 12 0.25 -1.04 11.86
C LYS A 12 0.89 0.27 11.35
N PRO A 13 0.37 1.46 11.72
CA PRO A 13 0.92 2.72 11.25
C PRO A 13 2.39 2.89 11.63
N ARG A 14 3.17 3.52 10.76
CA ARG A 14 4.58 3.86 11.00
C ARG A 14 4.78 5.35 10.72
N PHE A 15 5.24 6.11 11.69
CA PHE A 15 5.55 7.54 11.56
C PHE A 15 7.05 7.77 11.47
N LEU A 16 7.46 8.78 10.69
CA LEU A 16 8.87 9.13 10.57
C LEU A 16 9.30 9.93 11.80
N LYS A 17 10.50 9.62 12.31
CA LYS A 17 11.10 10.33 13.42
C LYS A 17 11.26 11.82 13.09
N ASP A 18 11.00 12.70 14.04
CA ASP A 18 11.18 14.15 13.92
C ASP A 18 10.29 14.80 12.82
N HIS A 19 9.27 14.09 12.32
CA HIS A 19 8.31 14.61 11.35
C HIS A 19 6.88 14.62 11.93
N PRO A 20 6.08 15.66 11.65
CA PRO A 20 4.66 15.63 11.97
C PRO A 20 3.96 14.52 11.17
N SER A 21 2.89 13.96 11.72
CA SER A 21 2.10 12.91 11.06
C SER A 21 0.67 12.90 11.58
N THR A 22 -0.27 12.43 10.77
CA THR A 22 -1.67 12.33 11.19
C THR A 22 -2.02 10.89 11.54
N LEU A 23 -2.49 10.67 12.76
CA LEU A 23 -3.12 9.41 13.15
C LEU A 23 -4.59 9.47 12.74
N THR A 24 -5.03 8.52 11.92
CA THR A 24 -6.41 8.44 11.42
C THR A 24 -7.03 7.07 11.66
N LEU A 25 -8.31 7.03 12.03
CA LEU A 25 -9.09 5.79 12.08
C LEU A 25 -10.60 6.02 11.92
N TYR A 26 -11.31 4.97 11.51
CA TYR A 26 -12.75 4.85 11.70
C TYR A 26 -13.03 3.91 12.87
N ILE A 27 -14.16 4.14 13.55
CA ILE A 27 -14.68 3.18 14.52
C ILE A 27 -15.83 2.43 13.88
N HIS A 28 -15.82 1.11 14.03
CA HIS A 28 -16.87 0.22 13.55
C HIS A 28 -17.49 -0.56 14.71
N GLU A 29 -18.80 -0.70 14.69
CA GLU A 29 -19.60 -1.50 15.60
C GLU A 29 -20.63 -2.29 14.79
N ASP A 30 -20.77 -3.60 15.04
CA ASP A 30 -21.73 -4.48 14.36
C ASP A 30 -21.73 -4.32 12.83
N GLU A 31 -20.54 -4.33 12.23
CA GLU A 31 -20.28 -4.14 10.77
C GLU A 31 -20.56 -2.72 10.24
N GLY A 32 -21.20 -1.85 11.02
CA GLY A 32 -21.46 -0.46 10.68
C GLY A 32 -20.35 0.50 11.13
N ARG A 33 -20.09 1.55 10.33
CA ARG A 33 -19.27 2.70 10.74
C ARG A 33 -20.07 3.58 11.70
N ILE A 34 -19.47 3.99 12.81
CA ILE A 34 -20.09 4.94 13.75
C ILE A 34 -19.47 6.33 13.63
N VAL A 35 -20.26 7.37 13.91
CA VAL A 35 -19.79 8.76 14.02
C VAL A 35 -19.85 9.17 15.49
N PRO A 36 -18.70 9.24 16.20
CA PRO A 36 -18.68 9.63 17.60
C PRO A 36 -19.08 11.10 17.82
N GLN A 37 -19.70 11.41 18.95
CA GLN A 37 -19.95 12.78 19.42
C GLN A 37 -18.67 13.44 19.94
N TRP A 38 -17.78 12.64 20.54
CA TRP A 38 -16.44 13.06 20.97
C TRP A 38 -15.48 11.88 20.94
N ALA A 39 -14.19 12.18 20.81
CA ALA A 39 -13.10 11.22 20.89
C ALA A 39 -11.85 11.88 21.51
N ARG A 40 -11.15 11.15 22.37
CA ARG A 40 -9.93 11.59 23.06
C ARG A 40 -8.81 10.56 22.93
N LEU A 41 -7.61 11.04 22.64
CA LEU A 41 -6.42 10.24 22.45
C LEU A 41 -5.50 10.30 23.67
N THR A 42 -5.10 9.14 24.16
CA THR A 42 -3.98 8.99 25.10
C THR A 42 -2.91 8.10 24.47
N VAL A 43 -1.68 8.58 24.38
CA VAL A 43 -0.56 7.82 23.81
C VAL A 43 0.45 7.47 24.89
N TYR A 44 0.86 6.21 24.94
CA TYR A 44 1.92 5.72 25.81
C TYR A 44 3.18 5.40 25.00
N ARG A 45 4.34 5.72 25.57
CA ARG A 45 5.63 5.31 25.01
C ARG A 45 5.81 3.78 25.04
N PRO A 46 6.67 3.22 24.17
CA PRO A 46 7.00 1.80 24.16
C PRO A 46 7.38 1.26 25.54
N ARG A 47 6.81 0.10 25.92
CA ARG A 47 7.13 -0.65 27.15
C ARG A 47 6.88 0.11 28.47
N GLY A 48 6.28 1.29 28.43
CA GLY A 48 6.10 2.16 29.59
C GLY A 48 4.64 2.46 29.91
N GLN A 49 4.43 3.00 31.10
CA GLN A 49 3.19 3.69 31.49
C GLN A 49 3.31 5.21 31.31
N GLU A 50 4.46 5.71 30.85
CA GLU A 50 4.67 7.12 30.57
C GLU A 50 3.79 7.55 29.39
N LYS A 51 2.93 8.53 29.66
CA LYS A 51 2.09 9.15 28.64
C LYS A 51 2.91 10.16 27.85
N LEU A 52 2.92 9.97 26.54
CA LEU A 52 3.41 10.97 25.59
C LEU A 52 2.35 12.05 25.36
N ILE A 53 1.09 11.62 25.21
CA ILE A 53 -0.08 12.49 25.04
C ILE A 53 -1.11 12.06 26.07
N ASP A 54 -1.70 13.00 26.79
CA ASP A 54 -2.70 12.73 27.83
C ASP A 54 -4.06 13.32 27.46
N SER A 55 -5.01 12.47 27.08
CA SER A 55 -6.42 12.80 26.85
C SER A 55 -6.67 14.00 25.92
N ALA A 56 -5.97 14.07 24.79
CA ALA A 56 -6.13 15.15 23.82
C ALA A 56 -7.36 14.92 22.93
N ASP A 57 -8.15 15.96 22.65
CA ASP A 57 -9.33 15.85 21.79
C ASP A 57 -8.92 15.55 20.33
N MET A 58 -9.63 14.63 19.69
CA MET A 58 -9.45 14.32 18.27
C MET A 58 -10.45 15.08 17.41
N THR A 59 -10.07 15.38 16.17
CA THR A 59 -10.97 15.92 15.15
C THR A 59 -11.85 14.80 14.60
N ILE A 60 -13.15 15.06 14.47
CA ILE A 60 -14.15 14.12 13.94
C ILE A 60 -14.74 14.69 12.66
N ALA A 61 -14.52 14.03 11.53
CA ALA A 61 -15.14 14.41 10.25
C ALA A 61 -16.63 14.04 10.20
N GLN A 62 -17.38 14.62 9.27
CA GLN A 62 -18.82 14.35 9.09
C GLN A 62 -19.13 12.88 8.85
N ASP A 63 -18.19 12.15 8.25
CA ASP A 63 -18.32 10.74 7.94
C ASP A 63 -17.78 9.83 9.05
N GLY A 64 -17.35 10.40 10.18
CA GLY A 64 -16.83 9.67 11.34
C GLY A 64 -15.34 9.39 11.31
N LEU A 65 -14.57 9.91 10.34
CA LEU A 65 -13.11 9.80 10.36
C LEU A 65 -12.55 10.56 11.56
N LEU A 66 -11.91 9.83 12.47
CA LEU A 66 -11.16 10.41 13.57
C LEU A 66 -9.75 10.74 13.10
N SER A 67 -9.27 11.93 13.42
CA SER A 67 -7.90 12.36 13.12
C SER A 67 -7.25 13.12 14.27
N TYR A 68 -5.95 12.92 14.44
CA TYR A 68 -5.11 13.67 15.38
C TYR A 68 -3.73 13.91 14.78
N GLU A 69 -3.26 15.15 14.80
CA GLU A 69 -1.92 15.52 14.34
C GLU A 69 -0.88 15.28 15.44
N LEU A 70 -0.04 14.27 15.23
CA LEU A 70 1.18 14.07 16.01
C LEU A 70 2.20 15.12 15.56
N THR A 71 2.72 15.87 16.51
CA THR A 71 3.79 16.85 16.26
C THR A 71 5.12 16.13 15.99
N ALA A 72 6.10 16.86 15.44
CA ALA A 72 7.46 16.34 15.34
C ALA A 72 8.04 15.94 16.71
N ALA A 73 7.67 16.64 17.78
CA ALA A 73 8.11 16.34 19.14
C ALA A 73 7.51 15.01 19.66
N ASP A 74 6.24 14.72 19.33
CA ASP A 74 5.61 13.44 19.65
C ASP A 74 6.34 12.27 18.97
N ASN A 75 6.86 12.51 17.76
CA ASN A 75 7.64 11.55 16.98
C ASN A 75 9.16 11.69 17.16
N SER A 76 9.64 12.36 18.20
CA SER A 76 11.09 12.62 18.37
C SER A 76 11.91 11.39 18.77
N GLN A 77 11.25 10.39 19.36
CA GLN A 77 11.89 9.16 19.81
C GLN A 77 11.47 8.01 18.91
N THR A 78 12.46 7.29 18.36
CA THR A 78 12.19 6.04 17.63
C THR A 78 11.74 4.98 18.61
N GLY A 79 10.77 4.16 18.22
CA GLY A 79 10.31 3.10 19.08
C GLY A 79 9.18 2.29 18.47
N GLU A 80 9.01 1.09 18.99
CA GLU A 80 7.98 0.18 18.50
C GLU A 80 6.85 0.01 19.49
N ASN A 81 5.64 -0.13 18.98
CA ASN A 81 4.42 -0.40 19.75
C ASN A 81 4.10 0.75 20.73
N TYR A 82 4.15 1.99 20.24
CA TYR A 82 3.45 3.08 20.90
C TYR A 82 1.98 2.69 21.03
N ARG A 83 1.43 2.77 22.24
CA ARG A 83 0.05 2.35 22.52
C ARG A 83 -0.83 3.59 22.52
N ALA A 84 -1.68 3.73 21.51
CA ALA A 84 -2.69 4.78 21.43
C ALA A 84 -4.04 4.22 21.89
N ILE A 85 -4.59 4.81 22.94
CA ILE A 85 -5.92 4.52 23.45
C ILE A 85 -6.82 5.68 23.03
N ILE A 86 -7.86 5.37 22.27
CA ILE A 86 -8.87 6.33 21.82
C ILE A 86 -10.15 6.04 22.57
N GLU A 87 -10.48 6.90 23.52
CA GLU A 87 -11.76 6.88 24.21
C GLU A 87 -12.77 7.69 23.41
N TYR A 88 -13.99 7.21 23.28
CA TYR A 88 -15.01 7.88 22.46
C TYR A 88 -16.41 7.67 23.03
N SER A 89 -17.37 8.49 22.58
CA SER A 89 -18.80 8.28 22.83
C SER A 89 -19.64 8.56 21.60
N ASN A 90 -20.72 7.80 21.41
CA ASN A 90 -21.74 8.06 20.40
C ASN A 90 -23.03 8.66 21.00
N GLY A 91 -22.99 9.10 22.27
CA GLY A 91 -24.14 9.64 23.01
C GLY A 91 -24.92 8.60 23.82
N THR A 92 -24.84 7.32 23.46
CA THR A 92 -25.53 6.23 24.18
C THR A 92 -24.60 5.50 25.15
N TYR A 93 -23.34 5.29 24.75
CA TYR A 93 -22.32 4.66 25.58
C TYR A 93 -20.94 5.29 25.34
N THR A 94 -19.98 4.91 26.17
CA THR A 94 -18.55 5.23 26.01
C THR A 94 -17.76 3.97 25.71
N GLY A 95 -16.88 4.03 24.71
CA GLY A 95 -16.01 2.93 24.32
C GLY A 95 -14.55 3.34 24.29
N ALA A 96 -13.67 2.36 24.11
CA ALA A 96 -12.26 2.61 23.86
C ALA A 96 -11.74 1.68 22.76
N VAL A 97 -10.90 2.21 21.88
CA VAL A 97 -10.13 1.44 20.89
C VAL A 97 -8.66 1.57 21.22
N ILE A 98 -7.92 0.46 21.12
CA ILE A 98 -6.47 0.45 21.27
C ILE A 98 -5.85 0.14 19.92
N LEU A 99 -4.97 1.02 19.47
CA LEU A 99 -4.10 0.77 18.33
C LEU A 99 -2.63 0.89 18.73
N PHE A 100 -1.78 0.27 17.91
CA PHE A 100 -0.34 0.37 18.06
C PHE A 100 0.25 1.03 16.83
N TYR A 101 1.26 1.86 17.01
CA TYR A 101 2.04 2.41 15.91
C TYR A 101 3.54 2.37 16.24
N ASP A 102 4.37 2.59 15.23
CA ASP A 102 5.83 2.68 15.36
C ASP A 102 6.32 4.06 14.93
N VAL A 103 7.34 4.58 15.62
CA VAL A 103 8.12 5.73 15.16
C VAL A 103 9.45 5.20 14.65
N VAL A 104 9.72 5.43 13.37
CA VAL A 104 10.83 4.82 12.63
C VAL A 104 11.70 5.89 11.99
N LEU A 105 12.98 5.58 11.81
CA LEU A 105 13.91 6.49 11.12
C LEU A 105 13.58 6.59 9.64
N ASN A 106 13.32 5.45 9.01
CA ASN A 106 13.01 5.35 7.60
C ASN A 106 11.74 4.51 7.41
N ARG A 107 10.94 4.90 6.41
CA ARG A 107 9.86 4.06 5.90
C ARG A 107 10.41 3.28 4.71
N PRO A 108 10.27 1.94 4.69
CA PRO A 108 10.47 1.20 3.46
C PRO A 108 9.57 1.81 2.39
N ALA A 109 10.18 2.23 1.29
CA ALA A 109 9.47 2.81 0.16
C ALA A 109 9.46 1.81 -1.00
N ILE A 110 8.36 1.79 -1.73
CA ILE A 110 8.29 1.17 -3.05
C ILE A 110 9.19 2.02 -3.98
N VAL A 111 10.16 1.37 -4.62
CA VAL A 111 11.15 2.02 -5.49
C VAL A 111 11.14 1.49 -6.93
N ILE A 112 10.10 0.74 -7.27
CA ILE A 112 9.86 0.23 -8.61
C ILE A 112 8.57 0.81 -9.16
N THR A 113 8.54 1.03 -10.47
CA THR A 113 7.36 1.54 -11.18
C THR A 113 6.83 0.53 -12.20
N HIS A 114 5.72 0.85 -12.85
CA HIS A 114 5.20 0.06 -13.96
C HIS A 114 6.23 -0.10 -15.09
N GLU A 115 6.96 0.97 -15.40
CA GLU A 115 7.99 0.99 -16.45
C GLU A 115 9.13 0.03 -16.13
N ASP A 116 9.50 -0.11 -14.86
CA ASP A 116 10.53 -1.07 -14.43
C ASP A 116 10.09 -2.51 -14.70
N LEU A 117 8.82 -2.83 -14.46
CA LEU A 117 8.26 -4.17 -14.73
C LEU A 117 8.25 -4.46 -16.24
N VAL A 118 7.89 -3.47 -17.07
CA VAL A 118 7.89 -3.62 -18.53
C VAL A 118 9.31 -3.71 -19.08
N ALA A 119 10.27 -2.97 -18.51
CA ALA A 119 11.67 -3.07 -18.89
C ALA A 119 12.25 -4.46 -18.57
N GLU A 120 11.87 -5.03 -17.42
CA GLU A 120 12.29 -6.37 -17.00
C GLU A 120 11.64 -7.49 -17.83
N LEU A 121 10.32 -7.39 -18.07
CA LEU A 121 9.57 -8.37 -18.84
C LEU A 121 8.74 -7.67 -19.94
N PRO A 122 9.34 -7.38 -21.11
CA PRO A 122 8.68 -6.63 -22.19
C PRO A 122 7.35 -7.21 -22.67
N GLN A 123 7.15 -8.51 -22.53
CA GLN A 123 5.90 -9.21 -22.84
C GLN A 123 4.71 -8.68 -22.02
N LEU A 124 4.94 -8.04 -20.87
CA LEU A 124 3.90 -7.37 -20.09
C LEU A 124 3.31 -6.17 -20.81
N SER A 125 4.05 -5.53 -21.72
CA SER A 125 3.50 -4.44 -22.52
C SER A 125 2.43 -4.95 -23.49
N GLU A 126 2.69 -6.08 -24.17
CA GLU A 126 1.82 -6.64 -25.22
C GLU A 126 0.71 -7.54 -24.67
N GLY A 127 1.06 -8.38 -23.68
CA GLY A 127 0.17 -9.38 -23.08
C GLY A 127 -0.38 -8.98 -21.70
N GLY A 128 -0.14 -7.75 -21.26
CA GLY A 128 -0.69 -7.21 -20.01
C GLY A 128 -2.22 -7.11 -20.03
N TRP A 129 -2.79 -6.66 -18.91
CA TRP A 129 -4.24 -6.43 -18.78
C TRP A 129 -4.70 -5.25 -19.65
N ARG A 130 -4.97 -5.54 -20.91
CA ARG A 130 -5.58 -4.63 -21.88
C ARG A 130 -7.06 -4.97 -22.02
N HIS A 131 -7.90 -3.95 -22.00
CA HIS A 131 -9.31 -4.07 -22.34
C HIS A 131 -9.60 -3.20 -23.56
N THR A 132 -10.19 -3.77 -24.60
CA THR A 132 -10.61 -3.03 -25.80
C THR A 132 -12.12 -2.94 -25.82
N GLY A 133 -12.65 -1.75 -26.06
CA GLY A 133 -14.10 -1.54 -26.10
C GLY A 133 -14.49 -0.42 -27.04
N THR A 134 -15.77 -0.07 -27.01
CA THR A 134 -16.36 1.00 -27.79
C THR A 134 -17.21 1.83 -26.85
N ALA A 135 -16.92 3.12 -26.74
CA ALA A 135 -17.62 4.01 -25.82
C ALA A 135 -19.11 4.07 -26.19
N GLU A 136 -19.96 3.94 -25.19
CA GLU A 136 -21.40 4.17 -25.33
C GLU A 136 -21.71 5.67 -25.23
N ASP A 137 -20.95 6.39 -24.41
CA ASP A 137 -21.01 7.84 -24.22
C ASP A 137 -19.71 8.35 -23.56
N GLY A 138 -19.59 9.66 -23.36
CA GLY A 138 -18.52 10.22 -22.53
C GLY A 138 -18.42 11.74 -22.56
N SER A 139 -17.35 12.25 -21.97
CA SER A 139 -17.07 13.68 -21.87
C SER A 139 -15.60 13.95 -22.15
N THR A 140 -15.14 15.18 -21.93
CA THR A 140 -13.71 15.50 -21.99
C THR A 140 -12.92 14.84 -20.86
N THR A 141 -13.54 14.22 -19.86
CA THR A 141 -12.85 13.59 -18.73
C THR A 141 -13.38 12.21 -18.41
N THR A 142 -14.25 11.65 -19.26
CA THR A 142 -14.87 10.35 -19.01
C THR A 142 -15.06 9.54 -20.28
N ILE A 143 -14.89 8.23 -20.16
CA ILE A 143 -15.32 7.21 -21.12
C ILE A 143 -16.37 6.37 -20.40
N VAL A 144 -17.55 6.21 -20.99
CA VAL A 144 -18.64 5.39 -20.45
C VAL A 144 -18.85 4.18 -21.35
N ASP A 145 -18.77 2.99 -20.77
CA ASP A 145 -19.08 1.74 -21.46
C ASP A 145 -19.72 0.75 -20.48
N GLY A 146 -20.99 0.41 -20.70
CA GLY A 146 -21.73 -0.54 -19.87
C GLY A 146 -21.13 -1.94 -19.82
N ALA A 147 -20.30 -2.34 -20.80
CA ALA A 147 -19.58 -3.62 -20.77
C ALA A 147 -18.46 -3.65 -19.70
N LEU A 148 -18.05 -2.48 -19.19
CA LEU A 148 -17.12 -2.37 -18.07
C LEU A 148 -17.79 -2.58 -16.71
N LYS A 149 -19.12 -2.74 -16.64
CA LYS A 149 -19.79 -3.02 -15.37
C LYS A 149 -19.36 -4.37 -14.79
N GLY A 150 -19.25 -4.41 -13.47
CA GLY A 150 -18.90 -5.63 -12.72
C GLY A 150 -17.40 -5.93 -12.59
N TYR A 151 -16.52 -5.12 -13.19
CA TYR A 151 -15.12 -5.09 -12.77
C TYR A 151 -15.02 -4.60 -11.31
N PRO A 152 -13.99 -4.99 -10.55
CA PRO A 152 -13.78 -4.45 -9.21
C PRO A 152 -13.59 -2.92 -9.22
N GLU A 153 -13.96 -2.26 -8.13
CA GLU A 153 -13.68 -0.84 -7.93
C GLU A 153 -12.17 -0.55 -8.11
N GLY A 154 -11.87 0.54 -8.81
CA GLY A 154 -10.50 0.97 -9.07
C GLY A 154 -9.69 0.04 -10.00
N TYR A 155 -10.32 -0.94 -10.67
CA TYR A 155 -9.61 -1.91 -11.51
C TYR A 155 -8.71 -1.25 -12.58
N PHE A 156 -9.16 -0.15 -13.18
CA PHE A 156 -8.42 0.60 -14.20
C PHE A 156 -7.68 1.84 -13.66
N THR A 157 -7.89 2.23 -12.40
CA THR A 157 -7.32 3.45 -11.81
C THR A 157 -5.80 3.42 -11.86
N GLY A 158 -5.17 4.54 -12.23
CA GLY A 158 -3.73 4.67 -12.40
C GLY A 158 -3.19 4.14 -13.74
N GLY A 159 -4.04 3.45 -14.52
CA GLY A 159 -3.73 2.99 -15.87
C GLY A 159 -3.77 4.08 -16.93
N MET A 160 -3.76 3.68 -18.20
CA MET A 160 -3.84 4.57 -19.36
C MET A 160 -5.08 4.23 -20.20
N ALA A 161 -5.77 5.24 -20.70
CA ALA A 161 -6.81 5.11 -21.71
C ALA A 161 -6.28 5.65 -23.04
N HIS A 162 -6.38 4.85 -24.08
CA HIS A 162 -6.00 5.22 -25.44
C HIS A 162 -7.24 5.24 -26.34
N LEU A 163 -7.60 6.41 -26.86
CA LEU A 163 -8.66 6.58 -27.85
C LEU A 163 -8.08 6.36 -29.25
N VAL A 164 -8.43 5.21 -29.84
CA VAL A 164 -7.81 4.71 -31.08
C VAL A 164 -8.08 5.64 -32.26
N ASP A 165 -9.28 6.20 -32.35
CA ASP A 165 -9.70 7.00 -33.49
C ASP A 165 -9.07 8.40 -33.51
N ARG A 166 -8.51 8.84 -32.38
CA ARG A 166 -7.88 10.15 -32.20
C ARG A 166 -6.38 10.10 -31.93
N ASP A 167 -5.83 8.90 -31.76
CA ASP A 167 -4.45 8.65 -31.33
C ASP A 167 -4.09 9.42 -30.05
N GLU A 168 -5.03 9.48 -29.11
CA GLU A 168 -4.90 10.23 -27.86
C GLU A 168 -4.75 9.26 -26.69
N THR A 169 -3.76 9.49 -25.83
CA THR A 169 -3.49 8.65 -24.66
C THR A 169 -3.45 9.50 -23.40
N VAL A 170 -4.29 9.16 -22.42
CA VAL A 170 -4.44 9.91 -21.17
C VAL A 170 -4.41 8.98 -19.96
N LYS A 171 -4.05 9.51 -18.79
CA LYS A 171 -4.08 8.74 -17.54
C LYS A 171 -5.50 8.54 -17.03
N ILE A 172 -5.77 7.37 -16.45
CA ILE A 172 -7.02 7.03 -15.77
C ILE A 172 -6.91 7.45 -14.30
N LEU A 173 -7.81 8.33 -13.86
CA LEU A 173 -7.88 8.87 -12.50
C LEU A 173 -8.84 8.08 -11.60
N GLY A 174 -9.83 7.41 -12.18
CA GLY A 174 -10.84 6.68 -11.43
C GLY A 174 -11.66 5.75 -12.30
N PHE A 175 -12.36 4.82 -11.66
CA PHE A 175 -13.25 3.88 -12.32
C PHE A 175 -14.44 3.55 -11.42
N ASP A 176 -15.64 3.79 -11.93
CA ASP A 176 -16.91 3.43 -11.28
C ASP A 176 -17.47 2.13 -11.88
N PRO A 177 -17.46 1.03 -11.11
CA PRO A 177 -17.92 -0.27 -11.60
C PRO A 177 -19.45 -0.39 -11.75
N GLU A 178 -20.23 0.50 -11.14
CA GLU A 178 -21.70 0.46 -11.24
C GLU A 178 -22.18 1.06 -12.56
N SER A 179 -21.57 2.17 -12.98
CA SER A 179 -21.87 2.82 -14.26
C SER A 179 -21.02 2.31 -15.42
N GLY A 180 -19.85 1.73 -15.16
CA GLY A 180 -18.85 1.43 -16.19
C GLY A 180 -18.10 2.68 -16.66
N THR A 181 -18.06 3.74 -15.83
CA THR A 181 -17.43 5.01 -16.17
C THR A 181 -15.95 5.00 -15.78
N VAL A 182 -15.08 5.24 -16.76
CA VAL A 182 -13.66 5.51 -16.56
C VAL A 182 -13.46 7.01 -16.54
N THR A 183 -12.91 7.54 -15.44
CA THR A 183 -12.54 8.96 -15.33
C THR A 183 -11.08 9.12 -15.72
N THR A 184 -10.79 10.07 -16.60
CA THR A 184 -9.44 10.31 -17.14
C THR A 184 -8.96 11.74 -16.87
N GLU A 185 -7.68 11.99 -17.12
CA GLU A 185 -7.23 13.35 -17.39
C GLU A 185 -8.00 13.96 -18.58
N PRO A 186 -8.04 15.31 -18.69
CA PRO A 186 -8.74 15.97 -19.79
C PRO A 186 -8.26 15.52 -21.17
N LEU A 187 -9.23 15.13 -21.99
CA LEU A 187 -9.12 14.82 -23.41
C LEU A 187 -9.30 16.09 -24.26
N GLY A 188 -8.79 16.07 -25.48
CA GLY A 188 -8.90 17.18 -26.43
C GLY A 188 -10.34 17.53 -26.83
N SER A 189 -11.27 16.57 -26.75
CA SER A 189 -12.70 16.78 -26.96
C SER A 189 -13.53 15.67 -26.32
N SER A 190 -14.84 15.87 -26.17
CA SER A 190 -15.73 14.86 -25.56
C SER A 190 -15.69 13.54 -26.31
N VAL A 191 -15.61 12.43 -25.59
CA VAL A 191 -15.75 11.08 -26.15
C VAL A 191 -17.17 10.90 -26.65
N THR A 192 -17.34 10.38 -27.86
CA THR A 192 -18.68 10.15 -28.44
C THR A 192 -19.00 8.67 -28.55
N SER A 193 -20.28 8.34 -28.55
CA SER A 193 -20.77 6.98 -28.80
C SER A 193 -20.16 6.40 -30.09
N GLY A 194 -19.64 5.18 -30.02
CA GLY A 194 -19.00 4.49 -31.15
C GLY A 194 -17.49 4.66 -31.24
N GLU A 195 -16.86 5.52 -30.42
CA GLU A 195 -15.40 5.68 -30.42
C GLU A 195 -14.71 4.48 -29.77
N ARG A 196 -13.67 3.99 -30.42
CA ARG A 196 -12.92 2.82 -29.94
C ARG A 196 -11.85 3.23 -28.95
N TYR A 197 -11.69 2.44 -27.91
CA TYR A 197 -10.70 2.68 -26.88
C TYR A 197 -9.95 1.42 -26.48
N ILE A 198 -8.77 1.62 -25.91
CA ILE A 198 -7.95 0.60 -25.24
C ILE A 198 -7.65 1.10 -23.84
N LEU A 199 -8.08 0.38 -22.81
CA LEU A 199 -7.70 0.61 -21.42
C LEU A 199 -6.54 -0.31 -21.07
N ILE A 200 -5.49 0.25 -20.50
CA ILE A 200 -4.31 -0.46 -20.03
C ILE A 200 -4.25 -0.27 -18.53
N ARG A 201 -4.40 -1.36 -17.78
CA ARG A 201 -4.34 -1.33 -16.32
C ARG A 201 -2.89 -1.20 -15.83
N THR A 202 -2.66 -0.40 -14.79
CA THR A 202 -1.38 -0.33 -14.09
C THR A 202 -1.12 -1.57 -13.23
N PHE A 203 0.16 -1.85 -12.94
CA PHE A 203 0.59 -2.94 -12.06
C PHE A 203 0.79 -2.51 -10.60
N GLU A 204 0.38 -1.30 -10.22
CA GLU A 204 0.54 -0.74 -8.87
C GLU A 204 0.08 -1.70 -7.76
N ARG A 205 -1.11 -2.30 -7.90
CA ARG A 205 -1.63 -3.24 -6.90
C ARG A 205 -0.74 -4.48 -6.73
N GLU A 206 -0.19 -5.00 -7.83
CA GLU A 206 0.70 -6.15 -7.80
C GLU A 206 2.08 -5.78 -7.23
N ILE A 207 2.58 -4.58 -7.54
CA ILE A 207 3.79 -3.99 -6.94
C ILE A 207 3.63 -3.84 -5.43
N GLU A 208 2.51 -3.32 -4.96
CA GLU A 208 2.22 -3.18 -3.52
C GLU A 208 2.16 -4.52 -2.81
N ARG A 209 1.41 -5.49 -3.38
CA ARG A 209 1.32 -6.86 -2.81
C ARG A 209 2.68 -7.53 -2.74
N ALA A 210 3.52 -7.36 -3.76
CA ALA A 210 4.88 -7.86 -3.76
C ALA A 210 5.74 -7.20 -2.67
N PHE A 211 5.57 -5.91 -2.44
CA PHE A 211 6.24 -5.18 -1.36
C PHE A 211 5.83 -5.69 0.03
N GLU A 212 4.53 -5.92 0.24
CA GLU A 212 4.03 -6.50 1.50
C GLU A 212 4.62 -7.89 1.75
N LYS A 213 4.68 -8.73 0.72
CA LYS A 213 5.33 -10.05 0.81
C LYS A 213 6.81 -9.94 1.15
N LEU A 214 7.50 -8.97 0.57
CA LEU A 214 8.89 -8.68 0.88
C LEU A 214 9.06 -8.28 2.34
N GLU A 215 8.25 -7.35 2.86
CA GLU A 215 8.27 -6.96 4.26
C GLU A 215 8.02 -8.14 5.20
N ASP A 216 7.02 -8.97 4.90
CA ASP A 216 6.73 -10.18 5.66
C ASP A 216 7.90 -11.16 5.66
N ARG A 217 8.58 -11.34 4.52
CA ARG A 217 9.76 -12.21 4.41
C ARG A 217 10.92 -11.67 5.25
N LEU A 218 11.19 -10.37 5.18
CA LEU A 218 12.20 -9.72 6.02
C LEU A 218 11.87 -9.93 7.51
N LEU A 219 10.63 -9.69 7.93
CA LEU A 219 10.17 -9.88 9.30
C LEU A 219 10.36 -11.34 9.77
N ARG A 220 10.00 -12.32 8.94
CA ARG A 220 10.22 -13.76 9.24
C ARG A 220 11.70 -14.10 9.37
N ALA A 221 12.57 -13.46 8.58
CA ALA A 221 14.02 -13.58 8.70
C ALA A 221 14.58 -12.83 9.93
N GLY A 222 13.75 -12.15 10.72
CA GLY A 222 14.17 -11.38 11.89
C GLY A 222 14.66 -9.96 11.56
N ILE A 223 14.52 -9.53 10.31
CA ILE A 223 14.88 -8.21 9.83
C ILE A 223 13.67 -7.30 9.94
N LYS A 224 13.87 -6.13 10.52
CA LYS A 224 12.83 -5.11 10.62
C LYS A 224 12.91 -4.21 9.39
N PRO A 225 11.91 -4.18 8.49
CA PRO A 225 11.99 -3.42 7.25
C PRO A 225 12.37 -1.95 7.44
N HIS A 226 11.87 -1.31 8.49
CA HIS A 226 12.13 0.10 8.79
C HIS A 226 13.56 0.41 9.29
N LEU A 227 14.38 -0.62 9.53
CA LEU A 227 15.80 -0.48 9.83
C LEU A 227 16.68 -0.75 8.61
N VAL A 228 16.08 -1.07 7.45
CA VAL A 228 16.76 -1.05 6.16
C VAL A 228 16.94 0.40 5.76
N MET A 229 18.19 0.83 5.61
CA MET A 229 18.54 2.23 5.42
C MET A 229 18.37 2.67 3.96
N ASP A 230 18.60 1.76 3.03
CA ASP A 230 18.59 2.05 1.60
C ASP A 230 17.57 1.14 0.89
N PRO A 231 16.43 1.69 0.43
CA PRO A 231 15.46 0.93 -0.33
C PRO A 231 16.02 0.30 -1.61
N VAL A 232 17.13 0.85 -2.16
CA VAL A 232 17.78 0.30 -3.35
C VAL A 232 18.31 -1.11 -3.09
N ASP A 233 18.72 -1.43 -1.86
CA ASP A 233 19.26 -2.75 -1.49
C ASP A 233 18.23 -3.87 -1.68
N VAL A 234 16.93 -3.55 -1.66
CA VAL A 234 15.83 -4.51 -1.88
C VAL A 234 15.11 -4.31 -3.21
N ARG A 235 15.56 -3.37 -4.05
CA ARG A 235 14.86 -2.99 -5.28
C ARG A 235 14.71 -4.15 -6.25
N GLU A 236 15.80 -4.85 -6.58
CA GLU A 236 15.78 -5.95 -7.55
C GLU A 236 14.93 -7.12 -7.05
N LEU A 237 15.00 -7.41 -5.75
CA LEU A 237 14.14 -8.40 -5.10
C LEU A 237 12.67 -8.01 -5.18
N HIS A 238 12.34 -6.74 -4.95
CA HIS A 238 10.98 -6.22 -5.09
C HIS A 238 10.51 -6.29 -6.56
N LEU A 239 11.38 -5.99 -7.53
CA LEU A 239 11.10 -6.11 -8.95
C LEU A 239 10.71 -7.55 -9.32
N TYR A 240 11.53 -8.55 -8.96
CA TYR A 240 11.23 -9.95 -9.26
C TYR A 240 9.95 -10.44 -8.58
N LEU A 241 9.71 -10.06 -7.32
CA LEU A 241 8.45 -10.40 -6.65
C LEU A 241 7.24 -9.73 -7.34
N SER A 242 7.41 -8.53 -7.88
CA SER A 242 6.33 -7.81 -8.56
C SER A 242 6.00 -8.41 -9.91
N VAL A 243 7.02 -8.73 -10.71
CA VAL A 243 6.83 -9.48 -11.97
C VAL A 243 6.16 -10.83 -11.70
N ALA A 244 6.58 -11.53 -10.63
CA ALA A 244 5.94 -12.76 -10.19
C ALA A 244 4.45 -12.56 -9.87
N GLU A 245 4.07 -11.51 -9.12
CA GLU A 245 2.65 -11.23 -8.83
C GLU A 245 1.84 -10.87 -10.07
N VAL A 246 2.40 -10.11 -11.01
CA VAL A 246 1.72 -9.81 -12.28
C VAL A 246 1.49 -11.08 -13.08
N CYS A 247 2.53 -11.89 -13.30
CA CYS A 247 2.42 -13.15 -14.03
C CYS A 247 1.40 -14.10 -13.37
N LYS A 248 1.39 -14.17 -12.03
CA LYS A 248 0.39 -14.95 -11.30
C LYS A 248 -1.04 -14.50 -11.60
N GLY A 249 -1.28 -13.20 -11.68
CA GLY A 249 -2.59 -12.64 -11.98
C GLY A 249 -3.01 -12.78 -13.45
N LEU A 250 -2.06 -12.89 -14.38
CA LEU A 250 -2.30 -13.13 -15.80
C LEU A 250 -2.52 -14.61 -16.12
N SER A 251 -2.10 -15.52 -15.24
CA SER A 251 -2.26 -16.95 -15.43
C SER A 251 -3.73 -17.38 -15.39
N SER A 252 -4.13 -18.11 -16.41
CA SER A 252 -5.48 -18.68 -16.62
C SER A 252 -5.58 -20.14 -16.17
N GLY A 253 -4.45 -20.81 -15.96
CA GLY A 253 -4.40 -22.22 -15.59
C GLY A 253 -3.00 -22.65 -15.16
N LYS A 254 -2.92 -23.85 -14.58
CA LYS A 254 -1.62 -24.47 -14.30
C LYS A 254 -0.94 -24.76 -15.65
N ASP A 255 0.36 -24.49 -15.72
CA ASP A 255 1.23 -24.77 -16.86
C ASP A 255 0.99 -23.91 -18.12
N ASP A 256 0.31 -22.75 -18.00
CA ASP A 256 0.37 -21.74 -19.05
C ASP A 256 1.69 -20.94 -19.03
N PHE A 257 1.91 -20.13 -20.06
CA PHE A 257 3.12 -19.30 -20.18
C PHE A 257 3.37 -18.43 -18.93
N TRP A 258 2.32 -17.75 -18.46
CA TRP A 258 2.38 -16.88 -17.30
C TRP A 258 2.61 -17.64 -15.99
N TRP A 259 2.07 -18.84 -15.85
CA TRP A 259 2.33 -19.74 -14.73
C TRP A 259 3.82 -20.09 -14.61
N HIS A 260 4.45 -20.46 -15.73
CA HIS A 260 5.87 -20.80 -15.74
C HIS A 260 6.76 -19.61 -15.40
N LEU A 261 6.46 -18.43 -15.98
CA LEU A 261 7.17 -17.19 -15.63
C LEU A 261 6.99 -16.82 -14.16
N TRP A 262 5.77 -16.91 -13.63
CA TRP A 262 5.52 -16.69 -12.20
C TRP A 262 6.43 -17.57 -11.33
N LYS A 263 6.49 -18.87 -11.61
CA LYS A 263 7.34 -19.81 -10.85
C LYS A 263 8.83 -19.57 -11.04
N GLU A 264 9.24 -19.05 -12.19
CA GLU A 264 10.62 -18.67 -12.45
C GLU A 264 11.03 -17.44 -11.64
N TYR A 265 10.27 -16.34 -11.73
CA TYR A 265 10.54 -15.13 -10.97
C TYR A 265 10.44 -15.32 -9.45
N GLU A 266 9.52 -16.16 -8.95
CA GLU A 266 9.51 -16.56 -7.53
C GLU A 266 10.83 -17.23 -7.10
N ARG A 267 11.38 -18.11 -7.96
CA ARG A 267 12.65 -18.80 -7.68
C ARG A 267 13.84 -17.83 -7.74
N TRP A 268 13.86 -16.90 -8.69
CA TRP A 268 14.89 -15.87 -8.77
C TRP A 268 14.85 -14.94 -7.56
N ALA A 269 13.67 -14.47 -7.17
CA ALA A 269 13.46 -13.70 -5.96
C ALA A 269 13.95 -14.44 -4.70
N GLU A 270 13.70 -15.75 -4.58
CA GLU A 270 14.19 -16.54 -3.44
C GLU A 270 15.72 -16.60 -3.39
N ARG A 271 16.37 -16.92 -4.52
CA ARG A 271 17.84 -16.95 -4.60
C ARG A 271 18.46 -15.60 -4.31
N LEU A 272 17.84 -14.53 -4.81
CA LEU A 272 18.30 -13.17 -4.55
C LEU A 272 18.15 -12.85 -3.06
N PHE A 273 16.99 -13.12 -2.45
CA PHE A 273 16.77 -12.93 -1.01
C PHE A 273 17.83 -13.61 -0.15
N GLU A 274 18.27 -14.81 -0.53
CA GLU A 274 19.30 -15.55 0.19
C GLU A 274 20.71 -14.93 0.11
N THR A 275 20.98 -14.15 -0.93
CA THR A 275 22.28 -13.57 -1.23
C THR A 275 22.34 -12.05 -1.02
N THR A 276 21.19 -11.38 -0.93
CA THR A 276 21.07 -9.95 -0.69
C THR A 276 21.73 -9.56 0.63
N THR A 277 22.50 -8.48 0.55
CA THR A 277 23.08 -7.79 1.70
C THR A 277 22.32 -6.49 1.89
N LEU A 278 21.97 -6.18 3.13
CA LEU A 278 21.27 -4.96 3.49
C LEU A 278 22.17 -4.06 4.33
N LYS A 279 22.14 -2.77 4.02
CA LYS A 279 22.53 -1.68 4.91
C LYS A 279 21.50 -1.59 6.03
N TYR A 280 21.82 -2.23 7.16
CA TYR A 280 20.87 -2.46 8.25
C TYR A 280 21.30 -1.76 9.53
N ASP A 281 20.51 -0.80 10.00
CA ASP A 281 20.77 -0.07 11.25
C ASP A 281 20.32 -0.89 12.46
N ARG A 282 21.20 -1.80 12.90
CA ARG A 282 20.92 -2.65 14.07
C ARG A 282 20.90 -1.84 15.36
N SER A 283 21.75 -0.81 15.46
CA SER A 283 21.86 0.09 16.62
C SER A 283 20.67 1.04 16.79
N ARG A 284 19.90 1.29 15.70
CA ARG A 284 18.75 2.19 15.63
C ARG A 284 19.11 3.66 15.83
N ASN A 285 20.33 4.06 15.48
CA ASN A 285 20.82 5.43 15.66
C ASN A 285 20.77 6.27 14.37
N GLY A 286 20.38 5.67 13.24
CA GLY A 286 20.33 6.31 11.92
C GLY A 286 21.66 6.32 11.17
N TYR A 287 22.69 5.66 11.70
CA TYR A 287 24.03 5.58 11.12
C TYR A 287 24.47 4.13 11.01
N ILE A 288 25.18 3.84 9.93
CA ILE A 288 25.79 2.53 9.72
C ILE A 288 27.23 2.63 10.19
N SER A 289 27.58 1.94 11.27
CA SER A 289 28.97 1.80 11.69
C SER A 289 29.65 0.64 10.94
N GLY A 290 30.98 0.58 10.92
CA GLY A 290 31.73 -0.40 10.12
C GLY A 290 31.40 -1.88 10.39
N SER A 291 30.85 -2.22 11.56
CA SER A 291 30.36 -3.58 11.85
C SER A 291 28.94 -3.87 11.35
N GLU A 292 28.21 -2.84 10.89
CA GLU A 292 26.81 -2.90 10.45
C GLU A 292 26.66 -2.77 8.92
N GLU A 293 27.73 -2.41 8.20
CA GLU A 293 27.70 -2.15 6.74
C GLU A 293 27.18 -3.31 5.90
N VAL A 294 27.30 -4.55 6.38
CA VAL A 294 26.98 -5.76 5.60
C VAL A 294 26.21 -6.75 6.46
N THR A 295 24.90 -6.61 6.48
CA THR A 295 24.02 -7.63 7.09
C THR A 295 23.45 -8.52 5.98
N ARG A 296 23.91 -9.77 5.88
CA ARG A 296 23.30 -10.75 4.99
C ARG A 296 22.00 -11.28 5.60
N ILE A 297 20.96 -11.38 4.78
CA ILE A 297 19.63 -11.81 5.22
C ILE A 297 19.66 -13.19 5.89
N ASN A 298 20.45 -14.12 5.36
CA ASN A 298 20.54 -15.49 5.88
C ASN A 298 21.37 -15.64 7.16
N ILE A 299 22.25 -14.69 7.50
CA ILE A 299 23.09 -14.79 8.71
C ILE A 299 22.25 -14.56 9.98
N ILE A 300 21.21 -13.72 9.92
CA ILE A 300 20.37 -13.43 11.08
C ILE A 300 19.57 -14.65 11.54
N LYS A 301 19.21 -15.57 10.62
CA LYS A 301 18.53 -16.82 10.98
C LYS A 301 19.34 -17.68 11.95
N ALA A 302 20.67 -17.64 11.88
CA ALA A 302 21.57 -18.47 12.69
C ALA A 302 21.84 -17.90 14.10
N VAL A 303 21.57 -16.60 14.34
CA VAL A 303 21.80 -15.95 15.65
C VAL A 303 20.58 -16.06 16.58
N ARG A 304 19.47 -16.63 16.09
CA ARG A 304 18.32 -17.01 16.91
C ARG A 304 18.53 -18.42 17.49
N GLU A 305 19.45 -18.53 18.44
CA GLU A 305 19.48 -19.61 19.46
C GLU A 305 19.21 -19.01 20.84
#